data_AF-A0A0D0KEX5-F1
#
_entry.id   AF-A0A0D0KEX5-F1
#
_cell.length_a   1.000
_cell.length_b   1.000
_cell.length_c   1.000
_cell.angle_alpha   90.00
_cell.angle_beta   90.00
_cell.angle_gamma   90.00
#
_symmetry.space_group_name_H-M   'P 1'
#
loop_
_entity.id
_entity.type
_entity.pdbx_description
1 polymer ?
#
loop_
_entity_poly.entity_id
_entity_poly.type
_entity_poly.pdbx_seq_one_letter_code
_entity_poly.pdbx_strand_id
1 'polypeptide(L)'
;MPSRSSDPVADALERAAALIVDDIHMLAAANPVVLIDGRSGAGKTTLARMLVERWPIAGRVQLVALDSIYPGWDGLRDGVERALDGILRPHGRGYLGEWRRWDWGSGSEAEIHAVDPALGVLIEGSGILTPDTAAIADVRVWVESAEVGRKARALARDGDTYRPHWDRWAQQESDHIVRDDPRALATRVIEVP
;
A
#
# COMPACT_ATOMS: atom_id res chain seq x y z
N MET A 1 -24.35 21.51 21.30
CA MET A 1 -23.78 20.41 20.50
C MET A 1 -22.39 20.85 20.05
N PRO A 2 -21.31 20.13 20.40
CA PRO A 2 -20.00 20.51 19.88
C PRO A 2 -19.95 20.16 18.40
N SER A 3 -19.66 21.16 17.58
CA SER A 3 -19.39 21.03 16.15
C SER A 3 -18.32 19.96 15.95
N ARG A 4 -18.67 18.83 15.31
CA ARG A 4 -17.67 17.93 14.73
C ARG A 4 -16.98 18.75 13.65
N SER A 5 -15.79 19.27 13.96
CA SER A 5 -14.80 19.61 12.95
C SER A 5 -14.67 18.38 12.04
N SER A 6 -15.29 18.40 10.86
CA SER A 6 -15.13 17.36 9.85
C SER A 6 -13.66 17.32 9.47
N ASP A 7 -12.95 16.25 9.81
CA ASP A 7 -11.58 16.02 9.36
C ASP A 7 -11.65 15.70 7.86
N PRO A 8 -11.25 16.61 6.95
CA PRO A 8 -11.43 16.42 5.51
C PRO A 8 -10.62 15.23 4.98
N VAL A 9 -9.51 14.89 5.66
CA VAL A 9 -8.69 13.71 5.37
C VAL A 9 -9.49 12.45 5.68
N ALA A 10 -10.05 12.37 6.88
CA ALA A 10 -10.88 11.22 7.28
C ALA A 10 -12.08 11.06 6.34
N ASP A 11 -12.78 12.13 6.00
CA ASP A 11 -13.93 12.10 5.08
C ASP A 11 -13.54 11.64 3.67
N ALA A 12 -12.36 12.04 3.17
CA ALA A 12 -11.85 11.58 1.88
C ALA A 12 -11.52 10.08 1.88
N LEU A 13 -10.86 9.61 2.95
CA LEU A 13 -10.52 8.19 3.12
C LEU A 13 -11.78 7.32 3.30
N GLU A 14 -12.79 7.82 4.01
CA GLU A 14 -14.08 7.14 4.18
C GLU A 14 -14.81 6.94 2.84
N ARG A 15 -14.90 8.00 2.03
CA ARG A 15 -15.47 7.89 0.68
C ARG A 15 -14.66 6.95 -0.21
N ALA A 16 -13.34 7.02 -0.14
CA ALA A 16 -12.46 6.14 -0.91
C ALA A 16 -12.67 4.67 -0.53
N ALA A 17 -12.74 4.36 0.77
CA ALA A 17 -12.96 3.00 1.25
C ALA A 17 -14.29 2.44 0.73
N ALA A 18 -15.37 3.22 0.77
CA ALA A 18 -16.66 2.79 0.23
C ALA A 18 -16.59 2.43 -1.26
N LEU A 19 -15.99 3.32 -2.09
CA LEU A 19 -15.85 3.09 -3.52
C LEU A 19 -14.99 1.86 -3.85
N ILE A 20 -13.90 1.66 -3.11
CA ILE A 20 -13.00 0.51 -3.33
C ILE A 20 -13.68 -0.80 -2.89
N VAL A 21 -14.45 -0.78 -1.80
CA VAL A 21 -15.25 -1.94 -1.38
C VAL A 21 -16.27 -2.31 -2.47
N ASP A 22 -16.94 -1.33 -3.06
CA ASP A 22 -17.86 -1.57 -4.17
C ASP A 22 -17.12 -2.15 -5.39
N ASP A 23 -15.95 -1.62 -5.75
CA ASP A 23 -15.13 -2.16 -6.85
C ASP A 23 -14.75 -3.63 -6.60
N ILE A 24 -14.27 -3.95 -5.40
CA ILE A 24 -13.89 -5.32 -5.02
C ILE A 24 -15.09 -6.25 -5.09
N HIS A 25 -16.25 -5.82 -4.61
CA HIS A 25 -17.48 -6.61 -4.66
C HIS A 25 -17.91 -6.90 -6.10
N MET A 26 -17.80 -5.90 -6.99
CA MET A 26 -18.19 -6.00 -8.39
C MET A 26 -17.28 -6.91 -9.24
N LEU A 27 -16.04 -7.18 -8.82
CA LEU A 27 -15.16 -8.14 -9.49
C LEU A 27 -15.73 -9.56 -9.51
N ALA A 28 -16.55 -9.91 -8.49
CA ALA A 28 -17.01 -11.28 -8.24
C ALA A 28 -15.86 -12.33 -8.19
N ALA A 29 -14.64 -11.88 -7.86
CA ALA A 29 -13.47 -12.73 -7.69
C ALA A 29 -13.43 -13.30 -6.26
N ALA A 30 -13.02 -14.56 -6.11
CA ALA A 30 -12.91 -15.20 -4.80
C ALA A 30 -11.69 -14.71 -3.99
N ASN A 31 -10.62 -14.33 -4.69
CA ASN A 31 -9.31 -13.98 -4.12
C ASN A 31 -8.74 -12.72 -4.80
N PRO A 32 -9.40 -11.56 -4.72
CA PRO A 32 -8.96 -10.37 -5.44
C PRO A 32 -7.63 -9.84 -4.91
N VAL A 33 -6.84 -9.28 -5.82
CA VAL A 33 -5.57 -8.60 -5.56
C VAL A 33 -5.80 -7.09 -5.58
N VAL A 34 -5.60 -6.44 -4.44
CA VAL A 34 -5.77 -4.99 -4.27
C VAL A 34 -4.42 -4.37 -3.92
N LEU A 35 -4.01 -3.35 -4.67
CA LEU A 35 -2.77 -2.60 -4.41
C LEU A 35 -3.11 -1.15 -4.04
N ILE A 36 -2.48 -0.63 -2.99
CA ILE A 36 -2.56 0.77 -2.59
C ILE A 36 -1.16 1.38 -2.58
N ASP A 37 -0.93 2.32 -3.50
CA ASP A 37 0.27 3.12 -3.59
C ASP A 37 -0.05 4.60 -3.30
N GLY A 38 0.99 5.39 -3.13
CA GLY A 38 0.98 6.76 -2.68
C GLY A 38 2.26 7.04 -1.90
N ARG A 39 2.63 8.29 -1.75
CA ARG A 39 3.86 8.66 -1.02
C ARG A 39 3.70 8.48 0.50
N SER A 40 4.80 8.44 1.25
CA SER A 40 4.80 8.32 2.72
C SER A 40 4.02 9.46 3.33
N GLY A 41 3.03 9.17 4.19
CA GLY A 41 2.14 10.18 4.78
C GLY A 41 0.88 10.53 3.95
N ALA A 42 0.61 9.81 2.86
CA ALA A 42 -0.59 10.00 2.02
C ALA A 42 -1.89 9.43 2.62
N GLY A 43 -1.81 8.56 3.64
CA GLY A 43 -2.98 7.93 4.27
C GLY A 43 -3.24 6.48 3.86
N LYS A 44 -2.34 5.86 3.09
CA LYS A 44 -2.42 4.46 2.62
C LYS A 44 -2.74 3.46 3.72
N THR A 45 -1.97 3.45 4.82
CA THR A 45 -2.16 2.51 5.93
C THR A 45 -3.53 2.67 6.59
N THR A 46 -4.06 3.89 6.70
CA THR A 46 -5.41 4.12 7.22
C THR A 46 -6.47 3.58 6.27
N LEU A 47 -6.33 3.86 4.97
CA LEU A 47 -7.22 3.32 3.95
C LEU A 47 -7.20 1.78 3.94
N ALA A 48 -6.01 1.18 3.99
CA ALA A 48 -5.84 -0.27 4.02
C ALA A 48 -6.57 -0.91 5.21
N ARG A 49 -6.45 -0.32 6.41
CA ARG A 49 -7.19 -0.78 7.60
C ARG A 49 -8.70 -0.73 7.40
N MET A 50 -9.22 0.37 6.84
CA MET A 50 -10.65 0.48 6.53
C MET A 50 -11.13 -0.60 5.56
N LEU A 51 -10.32 -0.93 4.54
CA LEU A 51 -10.66 -2.00 3.60
C LEU A 51 -10.63 -3.39 4.25
N VAL A 52 -9.69 -3.65 5.15
CA VAL A 52 -9.64 -4.92 5.91
C VAL A 52 -10.90 -5.07 6.76
N GLU A 53 -11.32 -4.02 7.46
CA GLU A 53 -12.52 -4.03 8.30
C GLU A 53 -13.82 -4.21 7.51
N ARG A 54 -13.85 -3.73 6.26
CA ARG A 54 -15.02 -3.70 5.39
C ARG A 54 -14.91 -4.66 4.22
N TRP A 55 -14.06 -5.67 4.33
CA TRP A 55 -13.75 -6.56 3.23
C TRP A 55 -15.02 -7.27 2.73
N PRO A 56 -15.40 -7.10 1.45
CA PRO A 56 -16.72 -7.53 0.98
C PRO A 56 -16.79 -9.01 0.56
N ILE A 57 -15.66 -9.72 0.57
CA ILE A 57 -15.56 -11.12 0.14
C ILE A 57 -15.54 -12.03 1.37
N ALA A 58 -16.19 -13.19 1.26
CA ALA A 58 -16.21 -14.17 2.33
C ALA A 58 -14.79 -14.64 2.71
N GLY A 59 -14.51 -14.69 4.01
CA GLY A 59 -13.17 -14.99 4.54
C GLY A 59 -12.41 -13.73 4.95
N ARG A 60 -11.16 -13.92 5.37
CA ARG A 60 -10.27 -12.80 5.73
C ARG A 60 -9.49 -12.34 4.50
N VAL A 61 -9.13 -11.06 4.47
CA VAL A 61 -8.10 -10.54 3.56
C VAL A 61 -6.72 -10.65 4.20
N GLN A 62 -5.70 -10.84 3.38
CA GLN A 62 -4.30 -10.85 3.78
C GLN A 62 -3.69 -9.47 3.50
N LEU A 63 -3.49 -8.67 4.55
CA LEU A 63 -2.84 -7.37 4.44
C LEU A 63 -1.32 -7.51 4.53
N VAL A 64 -0.61 -6.97 3.55
CA VAL A 64 0.86 -6.89 3.53
C VAL A 64 1.28 -5.42 3.38
N ALA A 65 1.95 -4.88 4.40
CA ALA A 65 2.52 -3.53 4.34
C ALA A 65 3.99 -3.61 3.88
N LEU A 66 4.34 -2.93 2.79
CA LEU A 66 5.70 -2.95 2.26
C LEU A 66 6.73 -2.33 3.23
N ASP A 67 6.30 -1.48 4.17
CA ASP A 67 7.14 -1.01 5.29
C ASP A 67 7.80 -2.19 6.06
N SER A 68 7.20 -3.39 6.03
CA SER A 68 7.76 -4.61 6.62
C SER A 68 8.66 -5.42 5.69
N ILE A 69 8.81 -5.02 4.42
CA ILE A 69 9.52 -5.77 3.36
C ILE A 69 10.77 -5.01 2.89
N TYR A 70 10.74 -3.68 2.86
CA TYR A 70 11.85 -2.89 2.31
C TYR A 70 13.18 -3.21 3.01
N PRO A 71 14.22 -3.64 2.26
CA PRO A 71 15.54 -3.90 2.83
C PRO A 71 16.29 -2.60 3.11
N GLY A 72 15.88 -1.90 4.17
CA GLY A 72 16.43 -0.62 4.56
C GLY A 72 15.89 0.55 3.72
N TRP A 73 16.46 1.72 3.99
CA TRP A 73 15.96 2.99 3.48
C TRP A 73 16.24 3.26 2.01
N ASP A 74 17.10 2.48 1.36
CA ASP A 74 17.40 2.55 -0.08
C ASP A 74 16.72 1.41 -0.84
N GLY A 75 15.83 0.68 -0.16
CA GLY A 75 15.23 -0.56 -0.62
C GLY A 75 13.83 -0.43 -1.23
N LEU A 76 13.39 0.76 -1.66
CA LEU A 76 12.02 0.94 -2.17
C LEU A 76 11.75 -0.02 -3.34
N ARG A 77 12.63 -0.02 -4.34
CA ARG A 77 12.51 -0.91 -5.51
C ARG A 77 12.63 -2.38 -5.11
N ASP A 78 13.64 -2.73 -4.32
CA ASP A 78 13.90 -4.10 -3.88
C ASP A 78 12.72 -4.67 -3.09
N GLY A 79 12.07 -3.87 -2.24
CA GLY A 79 10.88 -4.30 -1.50
C GLY A 79 9.68 -4.59 -2.42
N VAL A 80 9.51 -3.80 -3.48
CA VAL A 80 8.47 -4.03 -4.49
C VAL A 80 8.77 -5.28 -5.32
N GLU A 81 10.03 -5.49 -5.72
CA GLU A 81 10.46 -6.71 -6.42
C GLU A 81 10.24 -7.96 -5.55
N ARG A 82 10.56 -7.89 -4.25
CA ARG A 82 10.27 -8.96 -3.27
C ARG A 82 8.78 -9.26 -3.17
N ALA A 83 7.91 -8.23 -3.16
CA ALA A 83 6.47 -8.43 -3.14
C ALA A 83 5.95 -9.02 -4.47
N LEU A 84 6.49 -8.59 -5.61
CA LEU A 84 6.13 -9.12 -6.92
C LEU A 84 6.46 -10.61 -7.03
N ASP A 85 7.69 -10.99 -6.68
CA ASP A 85 8.18 -12.35 -6.85
C ASP A 85 7.72 -13.30 -5.76
N GLY A 86 7.68 -12.84 -4.51
CA GLY A 86 7.29 -13.67 -3.36
C GLY A 86 5.78 -13.79 -3.17
N ILE A 87 5.01 -12.78 -3.58
CA ILE A 87 3.57 -12.70 -3.28
C ILE A 87 2.73 -12.70 -4.55
N LEU A 88 2.87 -11.67 -5.40
CA LEU A 88 1.92 -11.43 -6.49
C LEU A 88 2.00 -12.49 -7.59
N ARG A 89 3.20 -12.85 -8.05
CA ARG A 89 3.39 -13.87 -9.09
C ARG A 89 2.93 -15.26 -8.64
N PRO A 90 3.26 -15.75 -7.42
CA PRO A 90 2.70 -17.01 -6.91
C PRO A 90 1.19 -16.96 -6.74
N HIS A 91 0.66 -15.89 -6.11
CA HIS A 91 -0.77 -15.74 -5.83
C HIS A 91 -1.61 -15.74 -7.11
N GLY A 92 -1.21 -14.95 -8.12
CA GLY A 92 -1.86 -14.93 -9.44
C GLY A 92 -1.81 -16.25 -10.22
N ARG A 93 -0.98 -17.20 -9.79
CA ARG A 93 -0.89 -18.57 -10.33
C ARG A 93 -1.56 -19.62 -9.44
N GLY A 94 -2.17 -19.22 -8.33
CA GLY A 94 -2.79 -20.14 -7.37
C GLY A 94 -1.79 -20.89 -6.48
N TYR A 95 -0.56 -20.38 -6.35
CA TYR A 95 0.48 -20.96 -5.49
C TYR A 95 0.64 -20.21 -4.17
N LEU A 96 1.12 -20.91 -3.14
CA LEU A 96 1.51 -20.31 -1.87
C LEU A 96 2.60 -19.27 -2.11
N GLY A 97 2.32 -18.03 -1.74
CA GLY A 97 3.31 -16.96 -1.69
C GLY A 97 4.01 -16.91 -0.34
N GLU A 98 5.22 -16.35 -0.32
CA GLU A 98 6.00 -16.14 0.90
C GLU A 98 6.76 -14.83 0.81
N TRP A 99 6.85 -14.10 1.93
CA TRP A 99 7.68 -12.91 2.05
C TRP A 99 8.42 -12.92 3.39
N ARG A 100 9.58 -12.25 3.43
CA ARG A 100 10.40 -12.12 4.63
C ARG A 100 10.24 -10.75 5.23
N ARG A 101 10.02 -10.69 6.54
CA ARG A 101 10.04 -9.43 7.25
C ARG A 101 11.45 -8.85 7.27
N TRP A 102 11.57 -7.56 7.02
CA TRP A 102 12.77 -6.78 7.32
C TRP A 102 12.72 -6.27 8.75
N ASP A 103 13.75 -6.58 9.52
CA ASP A 103 13.94 -6.02 10.85
C ASP A 103 14.75 -4.73 10.76
N TRP A 104 14.07 -3.60 10.95
CA TRP A 104 14.69 -2.28 10.92
C TRP A 104 15.67 -2.04 12.07
N GLY A 105 15.54 -2.75 13.19
CA GLY A 105 16.41 -2.62 14.35
C GLY A 105 17.77 -3.30 14.15
N SER A 106 17.77 -4.50 13.56
CA SER A 106 19.00 -5.23 13.23
C SER A 106 19.52 -4.97 11.81
N GLY A 107 18.71 -4.39 10.93
CA GLY A 107 19.05 -4.19 9.52
C GLY A 107 19.21 -5.50 8.77
N SER A 108 18.35 -6.48 9.03
CA SER A 108 18.45 -7.83 8.47
C SER A 108 17.08 -8.47 8.19
N GLU A 109 17.07 -9.54 7.39
CA GLU A 109 15.88 -10.38 7.25
C GLU A 109 15.56 -11.09 8.58
N ALA A 110 14.27 -11.25 8.85
CA ALA A 110 13.72 -11.96 10.01
C ALA A 110 12.84 -13.13 9.56
N GLU A 111 11.69 -13.33 10.17
CA GLU A 111 10.82 -14.47 9.89
C GLU A 111 10.09 -14.39 8.53
N ILE A 112 9.72 -15.55 8.00
CA ILE A 112 8.93 -15.71 6.77
C ILE A 112 7.44 -15.74 7.11
N HIS A 113 6.64 -15.08 6.29
CA HIS A 113 5.18 -15.06 6.34
C HIS A 113 4.61 -15.64 5.06
N ALA A 114 3.61 -16.52 5.18
CA ALA A 114 2.94 -17.14 4.05
C ALA A 114 1.71 -16.34 3.60
N VAL A 115 1.43 -16.36 2.29
CA VAL A 115 0.26 -15.76 1.65
C VAL A 115 -0.51 -16.85 0.91
N ASP A 116 -1.70 -17.16 1.43
CA ASP A 116 -2.58 -18.20 0.91
C ASP A 116 -3.23 -17.73 -0.41
N PRO A 117 -3.07 -18.46 -1.54
CA PRO A 117 -3.69 -18.09 -2.81
C PRO A 117 -5.22 -18.18 -2.80
N ALA A 118 -5.83 -18.89 -1.86
CA ALA A 118 -7.27 -19.02 -1.76
C ALA A 118 -7.96 -17.78 -1.15
N LEU A 119 -7.19 -16.85 -0.57
CA LEU A 119 -7.69 -15.64 0.07
C LEU A 119 -7.32 -14.40 -0.75
N GLY A 120 -8.14 -13.36 -0.66
CA GLY A 120 -7.79 -12.05 -1.21
C GLY A 120 -6.53 -11.47 -0.54
N VAL A 121 -5.76 -10.70 -1.30
CA VAL A 121 -4.54 -10.04 -0.84
C VAL A 121 -4.63 -8.54 -1.08
N LEU A 122 -4.29 -7.78 -0.04
CA LEU A 122 -4.20 -6.33 -0.05
C LEU A 122 -2.77 -5.94 0.26
N ILE A 123 -2.07 -5.28 -0.66
CA ILE A 123 -0.71 -4.78 -0.45
C ILE A 123 -0.73 -3.26 -0.44
N GLU A 124 -0.16 -2.66 0.59
CA GLU A 124 -0.01 -1.20 0.71
C GLU A 124 1.46 -0.80 0.89
N GLY A 125 1.89 0.26 0.22
CA GLY A 125 3.25 0.75 0.34
C GLY A 125 3.66 1.68 -0.80
N SER A 126 4.66 2.52 -0.57
CA SER A 126 5.19 3.41 -1.62
C SER A 126 5.90 2.58 -2.70
N GLY A 127 5.53 2.76 -3.97
CA GLY A 127 6.20 2.10 -5.10
C GLY A 127 5.53 0.82 -5.60
N ILE A 128 4.46 0.35 -4.94
CA ILE A 128 3.83 -0.93 -5.29
C ILE A 128 3.11 -0.92 -6.65
N LEU A 129 2.77 0.24 -7.23
CA LEU A 129 2.13 0.33 -8.55
C LEU A 129 3.15 0.53 -9.67
N THR A 130 3.71 -0.57 -10.13
CA THR A 130 4.56 -0.66 -11.32
C THR A 130 3.82 -1.34 -12.47
N PRO A 131 4.28 -1.26 -13.74
CA PRO A 131 3.63 -1.98 -14.84
C PRO A 131 3.47 -3.49 -14.58
N ASP A 132 4.47 -4.13 -13.96
CA ASP A 132 4.48 -5.57 -13.69
C ASP A 132 3.48 -5.98 -12.59
N THR A 133 3.39 -5.18 -11.53
CA THR A 133 2.44 -5.43 -10.42
C THR A 133 1.02 -5.07 -10.84
N ALA A 134 0.84 -3.99 -11.61
CA ALA A 134 -0.44 -3.56 -12.15
C ALA A 134 -1.06 -4.58 -13.11
N ALA A 135 -0.23 -5.36 -13.83
CA ALA A 135 -0.69 -6.44 -14.70
C ALA A 135 -1.30 -7.64 -13.94
N ILE A 136 -1.04 -7.76 -12.63
CA ILE A 136 -1.55 -8.83 -11.77
C ILE A 136 -2.74 -8.33 -10.92
N ALA A 137 -2.77 -7.05 -10.56
CA ALA A 137 -3.75 -6.50 -9.64
C ALA A 137 -5.11 -6.23 -10.29
N ASP A 138 -6.18 -6.57 -9.56
CA ASP A 138 -7.56 -6.31 -9.96
C ASP A 138 -7.99 -4.87 -9.63
N VAL A 139 -7.64 -4.38 -8.43
CA VAL A 139 -7.89 -3.00 -8.00
C VAL A 139 -6.57 -2.31 -7.69
N ARG A 140 -6.35 -1.15 -8.30
CA ARG A 140 -5.10 -0.39 -8.23
C ARG A 140 -5.40 1.02 -7.76
N VAL A 141 -4.98 1.36 -6.56
CA VAL A 141 -5.32 2.62 -5.90
C VAL A 141 -4.07 3.48 -5.80
N TRP A 142 -4.10 4.68 -6.39
CA TRP A 142 -3.11 5.73 -6.15
C TRP A 142 -3.70 6.75 -5.17
N VAL A 143 -3.07 6.90 -4.00
CA VAL A 143 -3.43 7.90 -3.00
C VAL A 143 -2.52 9.12 -3.16
N GLU A 144 -3.10 10.15 -3.76
CA GLU A 144 -2.48 11.45 -3.96
C GLU A 144 -2.71 12.32 -2.71
N SER A 145 -1.66 12.99 -2.23
CA SER A 145 -1.83 13.96 -1.15
C SER A 145 -0.84 15.11 -1.23
N ALA A 146 -1.31 16.32 -0.91
CA ALA A 146 -0.52 17.53 -1.00
C ALA A 146 0.76 17.49 -0.15
N GLU A 147 1.85 17.99 -0.73
CA GLU A 147 3.19 17.91 -0.16
C GLU A 147 3.30 18.55 1.24
N VAL A 148 2.63 19.69 1.45
CA VAL A 148 2.69 20.47 2.70
C VAL A 148 2.14 19.67 3.89
N GLY A 149 1.09 18.89 3.71
CA GLY A 149 0.51 18.06 4.77
C GLY A 149 1.25 16.74 4.99
N ARG A 150 1.83 16.19 3.92
CA ARG A 150 2.42 14.85 3.91
C ARG A 150 3.66 14.72 4.81
N LYS A 151 4.60 15.66 4.71
CA LYS A 151 5.85 15.62 5.51
C LYS A 151 5.57 15.71 7.00
N ALA A 152 4.64 16.59 7.40
CA ALA A 152 4.24 16.73 8.79
C ALA A 152 3.62 15.43 9.33
N ARG A 153 2.70 14.81 8.59
CA ARG A 153 2.07 13.54 8.99
C ARG A 153 3.07 12.39 9.08
N ALA A 154 3.98 12.27 8.11
CA ALA A 154 4.98 11.22 8.11
C ALA A 154 5.97 11.36 9.28
N LEU A 155 6.44 12.59 9.56
CA LEU A 155 7.30 12.85 10.72
C LEU A 155 6.58 12.68 12.06
N ALA A 156 5.28 13.00 12.13
CA ALA A 156 4.49 12.75 13.33
C ALA A 156 4.28 11.25 13.61
N ARG A 157 4.23 10.41 12.56
CA ARG A 157 4.10 8.95 12.66
C ARG A 157 5.43 8.27 13.01
N ASP A 158 6.48 8.56 12.23
CA ASP A 158 7.73 7.78 12.23
C ASP A 158 8.89 8.49 12.95
N GLY A 159 8.67 9.71 13.42
CA GLY A 159 9.55 10.43 14.34
C GLY A 159 10.96 10.70 13.83
N ASP A 160 11.90 10.74 14.78
CA ASP A 160 13.29 11.10 14.53
C ASP A 160 14.12 10.00 13.84
N THR A 161 13.65 8.75 13.84
CA THR A 161 14.30 7.66 13.09
C THR A 161 14.13 7.86 11.58
N TYR A 162 13.01 8.44 11.15
CA TYR A 162 12.75 8.70 9.74
C TYR A 162 13.34 10.02 9.23
N ARG A 163 13.45 11.04 10.09
CA ARG A 163 13.89 12.39 9.73
C ARG A 163 15.21 12.45 8.95
N PRO A 164 16.29 11.73 9.32
CA PRO A 164 17.56 11.74 8.58
C PRO A 164 17.48 11.09 7.20
N HIS A 165 16.39 10.37 6.93
CA HIS A 165 16.22 9.53 5.75
C HIS A 165 15.11 10.04 4.83
N TRP A 166 14.43 11.12 5.22
CA TRP A 166 13.35 11.73 4.47
C TRP A 166 13.73 12.03 3.02
N ASP A 167 14.83 12.77 2.81
CA ASP A 167 15.19 13.23 1.46
C ASP A 167 15.55 12.06 0.54
N ARG A 168 16.31 11.07 1.04
CA ARG A 168 16.66 9.88 0.25
C ARG A 168 15.45 8.99 -0.06
N TRP A 169 14.49 8.87 0.86
CA TRP A 169 13.27 8.13 0.62
C TRP A 169 12.38 8.87 -0.38
N ALA A 170 12.18 10.17 -0.18
CA ALA A 170 11.38 11.02 -1.07
C ALA A 170 11.95 11.06 -2.49
N GLN A 171 13.27 10.96 -2.66
CA GLN A 171 13.90 10.83 -3.97
C GLN A 171 13.49 9.53 -4.66
N GLN A 172 13.57 8.38 -3.98
CA GLN A 172 13.14 7.09 -4.54
C GLN A 172 11.65 7.08 -4.92
N GLU A 173 10.80 7.70 -4.10
CA GLU A 173 9.38 7.88 -4.43
C GLU A 173 9.20 8.71 -5.71
N SER A 174 9.99 9.78 -5.88
CA SER A 174 9.93 10.64 -7.05
C SER A 174 10.42 9.92 -8.31
N ASP A 175 11.51 9.15 -8.20
CA ASP A 175 12.06 8.34 -9.29
C ASP A 175 11.06 7.27 -9.73
N HIS A 176 10.37 6.63 -8.77
CA HIS A 176 9.29 5.70 -9.07
C HIS A 176 8.15 6.36 -9.83
N ILE A 177 7.68 7.53 -9.39
CA ILE A 177 6.59 8.26 -10.05
C ILE A 177 6.95 8.59 -11.50
N VAL A 178 8.18 9.09 -11.74
CA VAL A 178 8.66 9.43 -13.08
C VAL A 178 8.79 8.18 -13.96
N ARG A 179 9.27 7.07 -13.39
CA ARG A 179 9.54 5.84 -14.13
C ARG A 179 8.26 5.08 -14.49
N ASP A 180 7.37 4.91 -13.52
CA ASP A 180 6.26 3.94 -13.59
C ASP A 180 4.90 4.60 -13.81
N ASP A 181 4.77 5.91 -13.61
CA ASP A 181 3.51 6.67 -13.67
C ASP A 181 2.35 5.95 -12.94
N PRO A 182 2.47 5.74 -11.61
CA PRO A 182 1.52 4.93 -10.84
C PRO A 182 0.09 5.52 -10.87
N ARG A 183 -0.03 6.84 -11.09
CA ARG A 183 -1.33 7.50 -11.27
C ARG A 183 -2.03 7.02 -12.54
N ALA A 184 -1.31 6.84 -13.65
CA ALA A 184 -1.86 6.30 -14.89
C ALA A 184 -2.17 4.79 -14.82
N LEU A 185 -1.45 4.05 -13.97
CA LEU A 185 -1.69 2.63 -13.74
C LEU A 185 -2.92 2.36 -12.84
N ALA A 186 -3.34 3.34 -12.04
CA ALA A 186 -4.42 3.19 -11.08
C ALA A 186 -5.80 3.01 -11.74
N THR A 187 -6.64 2.13 -11.18
CA THR A 187 -8.08 2.09 -11.46
C THR A 187 -8.81 3.15 -10.65
N ARG A 188 -8.24 3.56 -9.51
CA ARG A 188 -8.76 4.63 -8.65
C ARG A 188 -7.65 5.58 -8.24
N VAL A 189 -7.87 6.87 -8.49
CA VAL A 189 -7.07 7.95 -7.93
C VAL A 189 -7.86 8.57 -6.78
N ILE A 190 -7.26 8.59 -5.60
CA ILE A 190 -7.86 9.16 -4.39
C ILE A 190 -7.08 10.40 -4.00
N GLU A 191 -7.74 11.54 -3.95
CA GLU A 191 -7.12 12.80 -3.52
C GLU A 191 -7.43 13.05 -2.04
N VAL A 192 -6.37 13.14 -1.25
CA VAL A 192 -6.42 13.35 0.21
C VAL A 192 -5.87 14.74 0.52
N PRO A 193 -6.68 15.65 1.10
CA PRO A 193 -6.29 17.03 1.37
C PRO A 193 -5.15 17.21 2.41
#